data_AF-A0A2M8NXR9-F1
#
_entry.id   AF-A0A2M8NXR9-F1
#
_cell.length_a   1.000
_cell.length_b   1.000
_cell.length_c   1.000
_cell.angle_alpha   90.00
_cell.angle_beta   90.00
_cell.angle_gamma   90.00
#
_symmetry.space_group_name_H-M   'P 1'
#
loop_
_entity.id
_entity.type
_entity.pdbx_description
1 polymer ?
#
loop_
_entity_poly.entity_id
_entity_poly.type
_entity_poly.pdbx_seq_one_letter_code
_entity_poly.pdbx_strand_id
1 'polypeptide(L)'
;MIQITFNIHIDESQVPDSPLFDEFELAQMLDYTKAQIVQFLQTRLGGLRCPTHDEAARVRVDGVYHADSEQLDFQYHLDTCCQIFLMQAIAMLNRGSEM
;
A
#
# COMPACT_ATOMS: atom_id res chain seq x y z
N MET A 1 14.66 3.26 -6.57
CA MET A 1 13.56 3.32 -5.58
C MET A 1 12.33 3.84 -6.29
N ILE A 2 11.21 3.16 -6.12
CA ILE A 2 9.91 3.62 -6.64
C ILE A 2 9.29 4.64 -5.69
N GLN A 3 8.41 5.49 -6.21
CA GLN A 3 7.62 6.42 -5.42
C GLN A 3 6.39 5.69 -4.87
N ILE A 4 6.19 5.74 -3.54
CA ILE A 4 5.05 5.13 -2.85
C ILE A 4 4.35 6.22 -2.04
N THR A 5 3.04 6.36 -2.20
CA THR A 5 2.21 7.31 -1.45
C THR A 5 1.11 6.54 -0.71
N PHE A 6 0.84 6.91 0.53
CA PHE A 6 -0.20 6.29 1.36
C PHE A 6 -1.34 7.28 1.61
N ASN A 7 -2.58 6.86 1.35
CA ASN A 7 -3.78 7.55 1.80
C ASN A 7 -4.57 6.58 2.69
N ILE A 8 -4.38 6.69 4.00
CA ILE A 8 -5.08 5.84 4.96
C ILE A 8 -6.09 6.69 5.70
N HIS A 9 -7.34 6.23 5.70
CA HIS A 9 -8.44 6.86 6.41
C HIS A 9 -8.91 5.94 7.54
N ILE A 10 -9.25 6.54 8.68
CA ILE A 10 -9.87 5.85 9.81
C ILE A 10 -11.36 6.12 9.72
N ASP A 11 -12.18 5.08 9.69
CA ASP A 11 -13.63 5.21 9.77
C ASP A 11 -14.04 5.45 11.22
N GLU A 12 -14.11 6.73 11.61
CA GLU A 12 -14.45 7.18 12.96
C GLU A 12 -15.95 7.10 13.28
N SER A 13 -16.79 6.64 12.35
CA SER A 13 -18.25 6.66 12.52
C SER A 13 -18.77 5.72 13.63
N GLN A 14 -17.91 4.92 14.26
CA GLN A 14 -18.28 3.90 15.24
C GLN A 14 -17.28 3.73 16.41
N VAL A 15 -16.57 4.79 16.82
CA VAL A 15 -15.58 4.72 17.92
C VAL A 15 -16.26 4.62 19.30
N PRO A 16 -16.03 3.58 20.11
CA PRO A 16 -16.43 3.54 21.53
C PRO A 16 -15.61 4.55 22.36
N ASP A 17 -16.19 5.06 23.45
CA ASP A 17 -15.72 6.14 24.34
C ASP A 17 -14.32 6.00 25.03
N SER A 18 -13.32 5.33 24.46
CA SER A 18 -11.97 5.16 25.05
C SER A 18 -10.86 5.80 24.18
N PRO A 19 -10.54 7.10 24.33
CA PRO A 19 -9.99 7.88 23.21
C PRO A 19 -8.46 7.98 23.09
N LEU A 20 -7.67 7.62 24.12
CA LEU A 20 -6.26 8.05 24.18
C LEU A 20 -5.22 6.93 24.08
N PHE A 21 -5.54 5.72 24.56
CA PHE A 21 -4.61 4.58 24.46
C PHE A 21 -4.70 3.89 23.09
N ASP A 22 -5.90 3.82 22.51
CA ASP A 22 -6.14 3.15 21.22
C ASP A 22 -5.52 3.92 20.03
N GLU A 23 -5.43 5.26 20.09
CA GLU A 23 -4.86 6.07 19.00
C GLU A 23 -3.35 5.82 18.83
N PHE A 24 -2.61 5.66 19.93
CA PHE A 24 -1.18 5.41 19.89
C PHE A 24 -0.84 4.00 19.39
N GLU A 25 -1.61 3.01 19.84
CA GLU A 25 -1.48 1.62 19.36
C GLU A 25 -1.83 1.51 17.88
N LEU A 26 -2.90 2.19 17.45
CA LEU A 26 -3.30 2.27 16.05
C LEU A 26 -2.20 2.94 15.19
N ALA A 27 -1.64 4.06 15.66
CA ALA A 27 -0.55 4.73 14.94
C ALA A 27 0.68 3.81 14.75
N GLN A 28 1.07 3.08 15.80
CA GLN A 28 2.16 2.11 15.71
C GLN A 28 1.86 0.96 14.75
N MET A 29 0.65 0.40 14.82
CA MET A 29 0.21 -0.66 13.92
C MET A 29 0.24 -0.20 12.47
N LEU A 30 -0.27 1.00 12.19
CA LEU A 30 -0.27 1.59 10.85
C LEU A 30 1.14 1.84 10.34
N ASP A 31 2.05 2.35 11.16
CA ASP A 31 3.43 2.61 10.75
C ASP A 31 4.21 1.33 10.48
N TYR A 32 4.03 0.30 11.31
CA TYR A 32 4.60 -1.02 11.06
C TYR A 32 4.08 -1.61 9.75
N THR A 33 2.77 -1.51 9.52
CA THR A 33 2.14 -2.02 8.30
C THR A 33 2.62 -1.27 7.06
N LYS A 34 2.71 0.07 7.12
CA LYS A 34 3.31 0.88 6.03
C LYS A 34 4.73 0.43 5.73
N ALA A 35 5.56 0.18 6.76
CA ALA A 35 6.93 -0.28 6.56
C ALA A 35 6.99 -1.64 5.84
N GLN A 36 6.12 -2.58 6.22
CA GLN A 36 6.01 -3.87 5.52
C GLN A 36 5.58 -3.70 4.06
N ILE A 37 4.57 -2.86 3.79
CA ILE A 37 4.10 -2.57 2.43
C ILE A 37 5.20 -1.92 1.59
N VAL A 38 5.92 -0.94 2.15
CA VAL A 38 7.07 -0.32 1.48
C VAL A 38 8.10 -1.37 1.11
N GLN A 39 8.48 -2.24 2.07
CA GLN A 39 9.46 -3.28 1.82
C GLN A 39 9.00 -4.26 0.73
N PHE A 40 7.73 -4.69 0.77
CA PHE A 40 7.13 -5.55 -0.23
C PHE A 40 7.18 -4.89 -1.62
N LEU A 41 6.68 -3.66 -1.75
CA LEU A 41 6.63 -2.95 -3.03
C LEU A 41 8.03 -2.65 -3.58
N GLN A 42 8.99 -2.25 -2.73
CA GLN A 42 10.38 -2.04 -3.16
C GLN A 42 11.03 -3.36 -3.62
N THR A 43 10.74 -4.48 -2.97
CA THR A 43 11.27 -5.79 -3.37
C THR A 43 10.69 -6.22 -4.71
N ARG A 44 9.40 -5.98 -4.95
CA ARG A 44 8.70 -6.41 -6.18
C ARG A 44 8.96 -5.49 -7.37
N LEU A 45 8.98 -4.18 -7.14
CA LEU A 45 8.95 -3.17 -8.19
C LEU A 45 10.15 -2.23 -8.18
N GLY A 46 11.00 -2.25 -7.15
CA GLY A 46 12.04 -1.24 -6.93
C GLY A 46 13.10 -1.12 -8.03
N GLY A 47 13.35 -2.22 -8.77
CA GLY A 47 14.24 -2.27 -9.94
C GLY A 47 13.50 -2.30 -11.28
N LEU A 48 12.17 -2.31 -11.27
CA LEU A 48 11.37 -2.44 -12.48
C LEU A 48 11.25 -1.08 -13.19
N ARG A 49 11.61 -1.04 -14.48
CA ARG A 49 11.50 0.16 -15.33
C ARG A 49 10.77 -0.18 -16.62
N CYS A 50 10.09 0.82 -17.19
CA CYS A 50 9.43 0.68 -18.47
C CYS A 50 10.45 0.35 -19.56
N PRO A 51 10.27 -0.73 -20.34
CA PRO A 51 11.22 -1.09 -21.40
C PRO A 51 11.24 -0.08 -22.57
N THR A 52 10.24 0.79 -22.67
CA THR A 52 10.10 1.75 -23.78
C THR A 52 10.53 3.16 -23.39
N HIS A 53 10.19 3.61 -22.19
CA HIS A 53 10.38 5.01 -21.76
C HIS A 53 11.35 5.15 -20.58
N ASP A 54 11.86 4.04 -20.04
CA ASP A 54 12.77 4.00 -18.88
C ASP A 54 12.20 4.68 -17.61
N GLU A 55 10.88 4.79 -17.50
CA GLU A 55 10.21 5.34 -16.32
C GLU A 55 10.00 4.27 -15.23
N ALA A 56 10.09 4.69 -13.98
CA ALA A 56 9.74 3.86 -12.83
C ALA A 56 8.23 3.93 -12.55
N ALA A 57 7.65 2.86 -12.01
CA ALA A 57 6.26 2.87 -11.57
C ALA A 57 6.10 3.75 -10.31
N ARG A 58 4.92 4.36 -10.16
CA ARG A 58 4.48 4.97 -8.91
C ARG A 58 3.35 4.15 -8.33
N VAL A 59 3.33 4.03 -7.02
CA VAL A 59 2.31 3.25 -6.30
C VAL A 59 1.60 4.17 -5.33
N ARG A 60 0.27 4.17 -5.39
CA ARG A 60 -0.57 4.75 -4.35
C ARG A 60 -1.27 3.62 -3.61
N VAL A 61 -1.17 3.65 -2.30
CA VAL A 61 -1.78 2.67 -1.41
C VAL A 61 -2.89 3.38 -0.67
N ASP A 62 -4.12 3.04 -1.00
CA ASP A 62 -5.30 3.57 -0.34
C ASP A 62 -5.73 2.53 0.71
N GLY A 63 -6.01 2.97 1.94
CA GLY A 63 -6.36 2.07 3.03
C GLY A 63 -7.48 2.61 3.90
N VAL A 64 -8.30 1.72 4.44
CA VAL A 64 -9.39 2.05 5.36
C VAL A 64 -9.25 1.19 6.60
N TYR A 65 -9.19 1.84 7.76
CA TYR A 65 -9.25 1.17 9.06
C TYR A 65 -10.69 1.22 9.59
N HIS A 66 -11.25 0.05 9.87
CA HIS A 66 -12.57 -0.15 10.43
C HIS A 66 -12.45 -0.43 11.93
N ALA A 67 -12.77 0.56 12.76
CA ALA A 67 -12.59 0.49 14.21
C ALA A 67 -13.54 -0.53 14.90
N ASP A 68 -14.68 -0.83 14.29
CA ASP A 68 -15.69 -1.77 14.81
C ASP A 68 -15.27 -3.24 14.71
N SER A 69 -14.52 -3.56 13.66
CA SER A 69 -14.06 -4.91 13.33
C SER A 69 -12.56 -5.10 13.53
N GLU A 70 -11.85 -4.04 13.90
CA GLU A 70 -10.39 -3.96 13.97
C GLU A 70 -9.72 -4.42 12.66
N GLN A 71 -10.37 -4.15 11.52
CA GLN A 71 -9.90 -4.57 10.20
C GLN A 71 -9.24 -3.42 9.46
N LEU A 72 -8.19 -3.76 8.71
CA LEU A 72 -7.46 -2.82 7.87
C LEU A 72 -7.44 -3.34 6.44
N ASP A 73 -8.17 -2.65 5.56
CA ASP A 73 -8.25 -2.98 4.15
C ASP A 73 -7.32 -2.09 3.34
N PHE A 74 -6.71 -2.67 2.29
CA PHE A 74 -5.79 -1.96 1.41
C PHE A 74 -6.12 -2.19 -0.06
N GLN A 75 -5.96 -1.13 -0.85
CA GLN A 75 -6.02 -1.14 -2.30
C GLN A 75 -4.75 -0.52 -2.89
N TYR A 76 -4.23 -1.18 -3.92
CA TYR A 76 -3.01 -0.75 -4.61
C TYR A 76 -3.38 -0.16 -5.97
N HIS A 77 -2.94 1.07 -6.20
CA HIS A 77 -3.06 1.76 -7.48
C HIS A 77 -1.68 1.90 -8.11
N LEU A 78 -1.54 1.41 -9.33
CA LEU A 78 -0.32 1.49 -10.12
C LEU A 78 -0.45 2.57 -11.17
N ASP A 79 0.42 3.58 -11.07
CA ASP A 79 0.58 4.61 -12.09
C ASP A 79 1.84 4.32 -12.90
N THR A 80 1.65 4.07 -14.20
CA THR A 80 2.72 3.75 -15.15
C THR A 80 2.56 4.56 -16.42
N CYS A 81 3.67 4.88 -17.09
CA CYS A 81 3.68 5.67 -18.32
C CYS A 81 2.93 5.03 -19.51
N CYS A 82 2.72 3.71 -19.53
CA CYS A 82 2.01 3.02 -20.60
C CYS A 82 1.42 1.68 -20.15
N GLN A 83 0.42 1.18 -20.91
CA GLN A 83 -0.30 -0.05 -20.59
C GLN A 83 0.58 -1.31 -20.58
N ILE A 84 1.60 -1.37 -21.44
CA ILE A 84 2.54 -2.51 -21.46
C ILE A 84 3.28 -2.59 -20.13
N PHE A 85 3.70 -1.44 -19.59
CA PHE A 85 4.40 -1.39 -18.33
C PHE A 85 3.49 -1.73 -17.15
N LEU A 86 2.24 -1.27 -17.18
CA LEU A 86 1.20 -1.65 -16.20
C LEU A 86 1.07 -3.16 -16.06
N MET A 87 0.94 -3.88 -17.19
CA MET A 87 0.81 -5.34 -17.20
C MET A 87 2.02 -6.03 -16.57
N GLN A 88 3.23 -5.52 -16.83
CA GLN A 88 4.46 -6.05 -16.23
C GLN A 88 4.51 -5.79 -14.72
N ALA A 89 4.14 -4.59 -14.28
CA ALA A 89 4.07 -4.24 -12.86
C ALA A 89 3.06 -5.13 -12.10
N ILE A 90 1.87 -5.36 -12.67
CA ILE A 90 0.86 -6.27 -12.12
C ILE A 90 1.42 -7.70 -12.02
N ALA A 91 2.06 -8.19 -13.08
CA ALA A 91 2.65 -9.53 -13.08
C ALA A 91 3.75 -9.69 -12.01
N MET A 92 4.56 -8.64 -11.76
CA MET A 92 5.56 -8.65 -10.70
C MET A 92 4.94 -8.66 -9.30
N LEU A 93 3.86 -7.91 -9.08
CA LEU A 93 3.15 -7.92 -7.80
C LEU A 93 2.53 -9.29 -7.47
N ASN A 94 1.98 -9.96 -8.48
CA ASN A 94 1.32 -11.26 -8.30
C ASN A 94 2.29 -12.46 -8.29
N ARG A 95 3.55 -12.28 -8.68
CA ARG A 95 4.57 -13.34 -8.65
C ARG A 95 4.96 -13.67 -7.21
N GLY A 96 4.23 -14.55 -6.55
CA GLY A 96 4.52 -14.96 -5.17
C GLY A 96 3.29 -15.31 -4.34
N SER A 97 2.09 -15.20 -4.91
CA SER A 97 0.85 -15.70 -4.33
C SER A 97 0.70 -17.24 -4.47
N GLU A 98 1.72 -17.92 -4.98
CA GLU A 98 1.75 -19.37 -5.28
C GLU A 98 2.75 -20.15 -4.39
N MET A 99 3.07 -19.65 -3.19
CA MET A 99 3.79 -20.44 -2.17
C MET A 99 2.90 -20.76 -0.99
#